data_AF-A0A0M2VED1-F1
#
_entry.id   AF-A0A0M2VED1-F1
#
_cell.length_a   1.000
_cell.length_b   1.000
_cell.length_c   1.000
_cell.angle_alpha   90.00
_cell.angle_beta   90.00
_cell.angle_gamma   90.00
#
_symmetry.space_group_name_H-M   'P 1'
#
loop_
_entity.id
_entity.type
_entity.pdbx_description
1 polymer ?
#
loop_
_entity_poly.entity_id
_entity_poly.type
_entity_poly.pdbx_seq_one_letter_code
_entity_poly.pdbx_strand_id
1 'polypeptide(L)'
;MLVNRLVSWHSCLLLIAMMILPLLLLIAKFHSGTELVRLRNAMVFNVISIEQSQWPGDNYPTNFRQESAPLPAAISKVIITPQANAQPLATMLQQAAVLNLDQRRLGGAIQADISTTLAQIQQQRGYCADYTEVINVFGHALNIPVREWALAFDGFGGHGHAINEIWDQHTQRWLMLDVFNGFYPVDQQQQPMSVLEFKQQLIVDRTKINLTRLSDKAFGFKDDAQALDYYYNGRHQFYLWWANDNISYDRQPLIKLAATLSPHLEQMVAILIGQFPQLMAIAEPDNLHMINTMQRLKIMLWFLFFYQVLLFIMLLAMLITLIIRRRSRT
;
A
#
# COMPACT_ATOMS: atom_id res chain seq x y z
N MET A 1 9.23 -9.65 -52.21
CA MET A 1 8.66 -11.02 -52.05
C MET A 1 8.77 -11.57 -50.62
N LEU A 2 9.86 -11.38 -49.88
CA LEU A 2 10.04 -11.92 -48.51
C LEU A 2 9.00 -11.42 -47.49
N VAL A 3 8.72 -10.11 -47.46
CA VAL A 3 7.74 -9.49 -46.53
C VAL A 3 6.32 -10.03 -46.75
N ASN A 4 6.02 -10.57 -47.93
CA ASN A 4 4.72 -11.18 -48.23
C ASN A 4 4.58 -12.59 -47.65
N ARG A 5 5.69 -13.32 -47.42
CA ARG A 5 5.66 -14.62 -46.75
C ARG A 5 5.68 -14.50 -45.23
N LEU A 6 6.33 -13.48 -44.70
CA LEU A 6 6.48 -13.28 -43.25
C LEU A 6 5.20 -12.75 -42.57
N VAL A 7 4.42 -11.91 -43.26
CA VAL A 7 3.16 -11.36 -42.73
C VAL A 7 1.99 -12.21 -43.20
N SER A 8 1.59 -13.17 -42.37
CA SER A 8 0.48 -14.10 -42.60
C SER A 8 -0.35 -14.27 -41.32
N TRP A 9 -1.55 -14.85 -41.43
CA TRP A 9 -2.37 -15.20 -40.27
C TRP A 9 -1.68 -16.17 -39.30
N HIS A 10 -0.86 -17.10 -39.83
CA HIS A 10 -0.07 -18.02 -39.00
C HIS A 10 0.95 -17.27 -38.13
N SER A 11 1.59 -16.24 -38.69
CA SER A 11 2.53 -15.41 -37.96
C SER A 11 1.83 -14.59 -36.85
N CYS A 12 0.60 -14.13 -37.08
CA CYS A 12 -0.20 -13.49 -36.02
C CYS A 12 -0.55 -14.46 -34.89
N LEU A 13 -0.93 -15.71 -35.22
CA LEU A 13 -1.20 -16.74 -34.22
C LEU A 13 0.05 -17.09 -33.39
N LEU A 14 1.22 -17.14 -34.03
CA LEU A 14 2.49 -17.34 -33.34
C LEU A 14 2.76 -16.21 -32.34
N LEU A 15 2.57 -14.94 -32.73
CA LEU A 15 2.72 -13.80 -31.82
C LEU A 15 1.76 -13.89 -30.64
N ILE A 16 0.49 -14.23 -30.89
CA ILE A 16 -0.50 -14.43 -29.81
C ILE A 16 -0.04 -15.54 -28.87
N ALA A 17 0.46 -16.67 -29.37
CA ALA A 17 1.00 -17.74 -28.55
C ALA A 17 2.21 -17.28 -27.71
N MET A 18 3.12 -16.49 -28.30
CA MET A 18 4.26 -15.90 -27.60
C MET A 18 3.85 -14.88 -26.53
N MET A 19 2.72 -14.19 -26.70
CA MET A 19 2.14 -13.30 -25.69
C MET A 19 1.49 -14.10 -24.55
N ILE A 20 0.70 -15.13 -24.88
CA ILE A 20 -0.09 -15.89 -23.90
C ILE A 20 0.79 -16.79 -23.03
N LEU A 21 1.78 -17.48 -23.61
CA LEU A 21 2.61 -18.46 -22.90
C LEU A 21 3.25 -17.92 -21.61
N PRO A 22 3.99 -16.79 -21.62
CA PRO A 22 4.62 -16.29 -20.39
C PRO A 22 3.58 -15.80 -19.36
N LEU A 23 2.40 -15.33 -19.80
CA LEU A 23 1.30 -14.98 -18.88
C LEU A 23 0.73 -16.23 -18.21
N LEU A 24 0.52 -17.31 -18.96
CA LEU A 24 0.10 -18.59 -18.40
C LEU A 24 1.11 -19.15 -17.41
N LEU A 25 2.41 -19.07 -17.71
CA LEU A 25 3.47 -19.48 -16.80
C LEU A 25 3.49 -18.62 -15.52
N LEU A 26 3.24 -17.32 -15.65
CA LEU A 26 3.13 -16.42 -14.50
C LEU A 26 1.92 -16.79 -13.63
N ILE A 27 0.74 -16.97 -14.23
CA ILE A 27 -0.49 -17.37 -13.53
C ILE A 27 -0.32 -18.74 -12.85
N ALA A 28 0.28 -19.70 -13.54
CA ALA A 28 0.55 -21.03 -12.98
C ALA A 28 1.47 -20.96 -11.74
N LYS A 29 2.43 -20.04 -11.75
CA LYS A 29 3.35 -19.83 -10.62
C LYS A 29 2.72 -19.02 -9.48
N PHE A 30 1.80 -18.09 -9.78
CA PHE A 30 1.24 -17.12 -8.83
C PHE A 30 -0.30 -17.19 -8.85
N HIS A 31 -0.86 -18.25 -8.26
CA HIS A 31 -2.30 -18.55 -8.36
C HIS A 31 -3.13 -18.11 -7.14
N SER A 32 -2.50 -17.72 -6.02
CA SER A 32 -3.22 -17.23 -4.84
C SER A 32 -3.36 -15.70 -4.86
N GLY A 33 -4.38 -15.18 -4.17
CA GLY A 33 -4.57 -13.74 -4.02
C GLY A 33 -3.38 -13.03 -3.36
N THR A 34 -2.72 -13.69 -2.39
CA THR A 34 -1.49 -13.18 -1.75
C THR A 34 -0.34 -13.04 -2.75
N GLU A 35 -0.21 -13.99 -3.67
CA GLU A 35 0.84 -13.95 -4.68
C GLU A 35 0.59 -12.86 -5.74
N LEU A 36 -0.67 -12.54 -6.07
CA LEU A 36 -0.98 -11.37 -6.91
C LEU A 36 -0.56 -10.06 -6.25
N VAL A 37 -0.76 -9.94 -4.93
CA VAL A 37 -0.28 -8.77 -4.17
C VAL A 37 1.24 -8.69 -4.21
N ARG A 38 1.96 -9.81 -4.15
CA ARG A 38 3.43 -9.84 -4.30
C ARG A 38 3.88 -9.29 -5.65
N LEU A 39 3.21 -9.68 -6.74
CA LEU A 39 3.53 -9.16 -8.08
C LEU A 39 3.35 -7.63 -8.15
N ARG A 40 2.23 -7.13 -7.62
CA ARG A 40 1.97 -5.68 -7.53
C ARG A 40 3.04 -4.97 -6.70
N ASN A 41 3.30 -5.47 -5.49
CA ASN A 41 4.28 -4.88 -4.59
C ASN A 41 5.68 -4.85 -5.23
N ALA A 42 6.07 -5.91 -5.94
CA ALA A 42 7.34 -5.96 -6.65
C ALA A 42 7.47 -4.86 -7.72
N MET A 43 6.40 -4.57 -8.47
CA MET A 43 6.42 -3.52 -9.51
C MET A 43 6.76 -2.13 -8.95
N VAL A 44 6.33 -1.85 -7.72
CA VAL A 44 6.53 -0.57 -7.02
C VAL A 44 7.56 -0.64 -5.88
N PHE A 45 8.32 -1.74 -5.83
CA PHE A 45 9.28 -2.01 -4.77
C PHE A 45 10.54 -1.15 -4.92
N ASN A 46 10.94 -0.49 -3.86
CA ASN A 46 12.19 0.24 -3.72
C ASN A 46 12.75 0.03 -2.31
N VAL A 47 13.95 0.54 -2.10
CA VAL A 47 14.72 0.36 -0.87
C VAL A 47 15.18 1.72 -0.40
N ILE A 48 15.08 1.94 0.91
CA ILE A 48 15.59 3.14 1.58
C ILE A 48 16.40 2.76 2.80
N SER A 49 17.26 3.67 3.26
CA SER A 49 17.95 3.53 4.54
C SER A 49 17.05 3.96 5.70
N ILE A 50 17.45 3.60 6.93
CA ILE A 50 16.77 4.04 8.15
C ILE A 50 16.80 5.57 8.25
N GLU A 51 17.91 6.21 7.90
CA GLU A 51 18.08 7.66 7.94
C GLU A 51 17.16 8.35 6.94
N GLN A 52 17.04 7.80 5.72
CA GLN A 52 16.12 8.31 4.70
C GLN A 52 14.65 8.14 5.11
N SER A 53 14.35 7.16 5.96
CA SER A 53 13.02 6.96 6.54
C SER A 53 12.71 7.94 7.69
N GLN A 54 13.66 8.75 8.12
CA GLN A 54 13.51 9.68 9.24
C GLN A 54 13.55 11.11 8.70
N TRP A 55 12.38 11.76 8.68
CA TRP A 55 12.24 13.17 8.33
C TRP A 55 11.23 13.81 9.28
N PRO A 56 11.35 15.11 9.61
CA PRO A 56 10.37 15.74 10.47
C PRO A 56 9.05 15.93 9.71
N GLY A 57 7.91 15.87 10.41
CA GLY A 57 6.59 15.89 9.79
C GLY A 57 6.23 17.18 9.06
N ASP A 58 7.02 18.24 9.21
CA ASP A 58 6.90 19.50 8.49
C ASP A 58 7.84 19.61 7.26
N ASN A 59 8.68 18.61 7.01
CA ASN A 59 9.60 18.59 5.88
C ASN A 59 9.56 17.23 5.16
N TYR A 60 8.52 17.05 4.35
CA TYR A 60 8.35 15.83 3.56
C TYR A 60 9.43 15.68 2.48
N PRO A 61 9.89 14.45 2.21
CA PRO A 61 10.72 14.17 1.03
C PRO A 61 10.02 14.66 -0.25
N THR A 62 10.78 15.22 -1.19
CA THR A 62 10.23 15.86 -2.41
C THR A 62 9.42 14.90 -3.29
N ASN A 63 9.70 13.60 -3.20
CA ASN A 63 8.99 12.55 -3.94
C ASN A 63 7.91 11.83 -3.10
N PHE A 64 7.71 12.21 -1.83
CA PHE A 64 6.61 11.71 -1.01
C PHE A 64 5.33 12.41 -1.45
N ARG A 65 4.34 11.64 -1.91
CA ARG A 65 3.09 12.23 -2.39
C ARG A 65 2.16 12.57 -1.24
N GLN A 66 1.67 13.80 -1.27
CA GLN A 66 0.80 14.35 -0.23
C GLN A 66 -0.59 14.63 -0.76
N GLU A 67 -1.56 14.56 0.14
CA GLU A 67 -2.92 14.92 -0.18
C GLU A 67 -3.02 16.40 -0.62
N SER A 68 -3.73 16.62 -1.73
CA SER A 68 -3.93 17.95 -2.33
C SER A 68 -5.38 18.22 -2.69
N ALA A 69 -6.23 17.19 -2.64
CA ALA A 69 -7.64 17.29 -2.95
C ALA A 69 -8.44 17.77 -1.73
N PRO A 70 -9.54 18.50 -1.95
CA PRO A 70 -10.45 18.87 -0.87
C PRO A 70 -11.15 17.64 -0.31
N LEU A 71 -11.44 17.67 0.99
CA LEU A 71 -12.10 16.58 1.70
C LEU A 71 -13.45 16.21 1.03
N PRO A 72 -13.74 14.91 0.85
CA PRO A 72 -15.08 14.46 0.49
C PRO A 72 -16.11 14.84 1.57
N ALA A 73 -17.35 15.09 1.16
CA ALA A 73 -18.42 15.49 2.07
C ALA A 73 -18.72 14.45 3.17
N ALA A 74 -18.50 13.16 2.90
CA ALA A 74 -18.66 12.10 3.90
C ALA A 74 -17.62 12.23 5.02
N ILE A 75 -16.37 12.53 4.66
CA ILE A 75 -15.27 12.74 5.60
C ILE A 75 -15.50 14.04 6.38
N SER A 76 -15.76 15.16 5.69
CA SER A 76 -15.88 16.49 6.34
C SER A 76 -16.95 16.54 7.43
N LYS A 77 -17.99 15.71 7.33
CA LYS A 77 -19.08 15.61 8.32
C LYS A 77 -18.66 14.96 9.64
N VAL A 78 -17.57 14.18 9.63
CA VAL A 78 -17.11 13.42 10.79
C VAL A 78 -15.79 13.92 11.36
N ILE A 79 -15.21 14.97 10.77
CA ILE A 79 -13.99 15.60 11.29
C ILE A 79 -14.34 16.40 12.52
N ILE A 80 -13.63 16.14 13.62
CA ILE A 80 -13.77 16.87 14.87
C ILE A 80 -13.21 18.28 14.73
N THR A 81 -13.66 19.19 15.57
CA THR A 81 -12.95 20.47 15.80
C THR A 81 -11.90 20.23 16.88
N PRO A 82 -10.59 20.36 16.58
CA PRO A 82 -9.55 20.22 17.59
C PRO A 82 -9.72 21.25 18.71
N GLN A 83 -9.45 20.84 19.95
CA GLN A 83 -9.32 21.80 21.04
C GLN A 83 -8.05 22.64 20.86
N ALA A 84 -8.08 23.90 21.27
CA ALA A 84 -6.89 24.74 21.22
C ALA A 84 -5.76 24.11 22.05
N ASN A 85 -4.55 24.04 21.46
CA ASN A 85 -3.36 23.43 22.07
C ASN A 85 -3.48 21.92 22.39
N ALA A 86 -4.45 21.21 21.79
CA ALA A 86 -4.50 19.75 21.93
C ALA A 86 -3.26 19.09 21.32
N GLN A 87 -2.74 18.08 22.01
CA GLN A 87 -1.64 17.26 21.50
C GLN A 87 -2.11 16.49 20.26
N PRO A 88 -1.27 16.36 19.20
CA PRO A 88 -1.63 15.63 17.98
C PRO A 88 -2.12 14.21 18.23
N LEU A 89 -1.47 13.46 19.13
CA LEU A 89 -1.93 12.11 19.50
C LEU A 89 -3.33 12.13 20.10
N ALA A 90 -3.59 12.97 21.10
CA ALA A 90 -4.92 13.07 21.71
C ALA A 90 -6.01 13.45 20.67
N THR A 91 -5.69 14.38 19.77
CA THR A 91 -6.58 14.80 18.69
C THR A 91 -6.86 13.65 17.72
N MET A 92 -5.83 12.91 17.30
CA MET A 92 -5.98 11.76 16.41
C MET A 92 -6.76 10.63 17.07
N LEU A 93 -6.54 10.36 18.35
CA LEU A 93 -7.29 9.36 19.11
C LEU A 93 -8.78 9.74 19.22
N GLN A 94 -9.08 11.01 19.49
CA GLN A 94 -10.45 11.52 19.51
C GLN A 94 -11.10 11.38 18.13
N GLN A 95 -10.37 11.68 17.05
CA GLN A 95 -10.87 11.51 15.69
C GLN A 95 -11.09 10.03 15.33
N ALA A 96 -10.16 9.15 15.69
CA ALA A 96 -10.25 7.72 15.42
C ALA A 96 -11.43 7.04 16.12
N ALA A 97 -11.96 7.63 17.21
CA ALA A 97 -13.16 7.14 17.88
C ALA A 97 -14.40 7.08 16.95
N VAL A 98 -14.45 7.91 15.90
CA VAL A 98 -15.50 7.89 14.85
C VAL A 98 -15.57 6.55 14.11
N LEU A 99 -14.49 5.76 14.13
CA LEU A 99 -14.41 4.45 13.49
C LEU A 99 -15.09 3.35 14.30
N ASN A 100 -15.71 3.67 15.45
CA ASN A 100 -16.43 2.73 16.30
C ASN A 100 -15.56 1.53 16.71
N LEU A 101 -14.35 1.81 17.21
CA LEU A 101 -13.31 0.84 17.58
C LEU A 101 -13.65 -0.01 18.81
N ASP A 102 -14.91 -0.17 19.20
CA ASP A 102 -15.33 -0.96 20.36
C ASP A 102 -15.93 -2.32 19.98
N GLN A 103 -16.00 -2.63 18.69
CA GLN A 103 -16.61 -3.84 18.18
C GLN A 103 -15.63 -4.67 17.37
N ARG A 104 -15.94 -5.96 17.26
CA ARG A 104 -15.13 -6.90 16.49
C ARG A 104 -15.35 -6.66 14.99
N ARG A 105 -14.25 -6.51 14.28
CA ARG A 105 -14.19 -6.27 12.83
C ARG A 105 -14.47 -7.57 12.05
N LEU A 106 -15.13 -7.46 10.91
CA LEU A 106 -15.54 -8.57 10.04
C LEU A 106 -15.15 -8.31 8.58
N GLY A 107 -15.02 -9.39 7.80
CA GLY A 107 -14.79 -9.30 6.35
C GLY A 107 -13.32 -9.18 5.94
N GLY A 108 -13.09 -8.77 4.70
CA GLY A 108 -11.77 -8.56 4.10
C GLY A 108 -11.58 -7.11 3.65
N ALA A 109 -10.56 -6.87 2.83
CA ALA A 109 -10.25 -5.55 2.28
C ALA A 109 -11.45 -4.98 1.50
N ILE A 110 -11.77 -3.69 1.69
CA ILE A 110 -12.95 -3.07 1.10
C ILE A 110 -12.74 -2.74 -0.38
N GLN A 111 -11.53 -2.29 -0.75
CA GLN A 111 -11.15 -1.96 -2.13
C GLN A 111 -12.12 -0.98 -2.81
N ALA A 112 -12.43 0.12 -2.14
CA ALA A 112 -13.32 1.17 -2.63
C ALA A 112 -12.75 2.57 -2.31
N ASP A 113 -13.42 3.60 -2.83
CA ASP A 113 -13.07 4.99 -2.53
C ASP A 113 -13.19 5.29 -1.03
N ILE A 114 -12.44 6.29 -0.56
CA ILE A 114 -12.33 6.60 0.86
C ILE A 114 -13.67 6.88 1.56
N SER A 115 -14.67 7.42 0.87
CA SER A 115 -15.98 7.69 1.47
C SER A 115 -16.75 6.40 1.71
N THR A 116 -16.70 5.49 0.74
CA THR A 116 -17.24 4.14 0.87
C THR A 116 -16.50 3.34 1.93
N THR A 117 -15.16 3.44 1.97
CA THR A 117 -14.30 2.78 2.96
C THR A 117 -14.64 3.21 4.38
N LEU A 118 -14.75 4.52 4.65
CA LEU A 118 -15.20 5.03 5.95
C LEU A 118 -16.57 4.46 6.35
N ALA A 119 -17.54 4.47 5.43
CA ALA A 119 -18.90 4.00 5.71
C ALA A 119 -18.94 2.49 6.04
N GLN A 120 -18.10 1.68 5.38
CA GLN A 120 -17.97 0.25 5.68
C GLN A 120 -17.23 0.01 7.00
N ILE A 121 -16.18 0.77 7.31
CA ILE A 121 -15.48 0.71 8.61
C ILE A 121 -16.43 1.00 9.77
N GLN A 122 -17.29 2.02 9.63
CA GLN A 122 -18.31 2.33 10.65
C GLN A 122 -19.33 1.20 10.85
N GLN A 123 -19.48 0.32 9.85
CA GLN A 123 -20.26 -0.91 9.90
C GLN A 123 -19.43 -2.14 10.33
N GLN A 124 -18.27 -1.92 10.94
CA GLN A 124 -17.37 -2.95 11.47
C GLN A 124 -16.77 -3.86 10.39
N ARG A 125 -16.54 -3.31 9.20
CA ARG A 125 -15.87 -4.03 8.11
C ARG A 125 -14.49 -3.47 7.80
N GLY A 126 -13.72 -4.25 7.06
CA GLY A 126 -12.44 -3.82 6.50
C GLY A 126 -11.24 -4.54 7.09
N TYR A 127 -10.10 -4.20 6.51
CA TYR A 127 -8.78 -4.77 6.76
C TYR A 127 -7.82 -3.67 7.23
N CYS A 128 -6.62 -4.04 7.69
CA CYS A 128 -5.70 -3.07 8.27
C CYS A 128 -5.38 -1.88 7.35
N ALA A 129 -5.17 -2.14 6.06
CA ALA A 129 -4.95 -1.09 5.06
C ALA A 129 -6.12 -0.11 4.95
N ASP A 130 -7.38 -0.58 4.99
CA ASP A 130 -8.55 0.32 4.90
C ASP A 130 -8.57 1.33 6.07
N TYR A 131 -8.13 0.91 7.26
CA TYR A 131 -8.04 1.78 8.42
C TYR A 131 -6.89 2.77 8.29
N THR A 132 -5.72 2.36 7.81
CA THR A 132 -4.59 3.26 7.64
C THR A 132 -4.85 4.34 6.59
N GLU A 133 -5.56 4.00 5.52
CA GLU A 133 -6.01 4.94 4.50
C GLU A 133 -6.94 6.02 5.09
N VAL A 134 -7.89 5.64 5.95
CA VAL A 134 -8.78 6.60 6.62
C VAL A 134 -8.02 7.47 7.62
N ILE A 135 -7.03 6.91 8.35
CA ILE A 135 -6.20 7.69 9.26
C ILE A 135 -5.30 8.70 8.50
N ASN A 136 -4.77 8.34 7.32
CA ASN A 136 -4.05 9.30 6.46
C ASN A 136 -4.94 10.51 6.13
N VAL A 137 -6.21 10.25 5.77
CA VAL A 137 -7.18 11.31 5.44
C VAL A 137 -7.59 12.13 6.65
N PHE A 138 -7.72 11.51 7.83
CA PHE A 138 -7.93 12.25 9.07
C PHE A 138 -6.73 13.14 9.40
N GLY A 139 -5.51 12.66 9.17
CA GLY A 139 -4.29 13.46 9.29
C GLY A 139 -4.35 14.73 8.43
N HIS A 140 -4.64 14.56 7.14
CA HIS A 140 -4.82 15.67 6.20
C HIS A 140 -5.90 16.67 6.69
N ALA A 141 -7.06 16.15 7.10
CA ALA A 141 -8.17 16.99 7.56
C ALA A 141 -7.85 17.81 8.83
N LEU A 142 -7.02 17.26 9.71
CA LEU A 142 -6.65 17.85 11.00
C LEU A 142 -5.31 18.60 10.95
N ASN A 143 -4.67 18.66 9.78
CA ASN A 143 -3.32 19.19 9.60
C ASN A 143 -2.29 18.53 10.54
N ILE A 144 -2.44 17.21 10.73
CA ILE A 144 -1.49 16.37 11.46
C ILE A 144 -0.73 15.56 10.41
N PRO A 145 0.60 15.70 10.29
CA PRO A 145 1.38 14.86 9.39
C PRO A 145 1.23 13.39 9.73
N VAL A 146 0.85 12.58 8.75
CA VAL A 146 0.71 11.12 8.89
C VAL A 146 1.51 10.43 7.79
N ARG A 147 2.09 9.27 8.13
CA ARG A 147 2.67 8.34 7.14
C ARG A 147 2.27 6.91 7.46
N GLU A 148 2.16 6.10 6.42
CA GLU A 148 1.77 4.70 6.55
C GLU A 148 3.00 3.80 6.50
N TRP A 149 3.08 2.94 7.52
CA TRP A 149 4.01 1.82 7.58
C TRP A 149 3.28 0.52 7.37
N ALA A 150 4.04 -0.48 6.97
CA ALA A 150 3.61 -1.85 7.07
C ALA A 150 4.78 -2.76 7.43
N LEU A 151 4.45 -3.93 7.95
CA LEU A 151 5.38 -5.05 8.12
C LEU A 151 4.85 -6.25 7.35
N ALA A 152 5.77 -7.04 6.79
CA ALA A 152 5.43 -8.28 6.10
C ALA A 152 5.89 -9.52 6.89
N PHE A 153 5.29 -10.65 6.58
CA PHE A 153 5.68 -11.97 7.09
C PHE A 153 6.17 -12.89 5.98
N ASP A 154 6.09 -12.45 4.72
CA ASP A 154 6.25 -13.27 3.52
C ASP A 154 7.24 -12.67 2.52
N GLY A 155 8.19 -11.85 2.96
CA GLY A 155 9.17 -11.19 2.10
C GLY A 155 8.55 -10.07 1.26
N PHE A 156 7.78 -9.18 1.90
CA PHE A 156 7.09 -8.05 1.27
C PHE A 156 6.02 -8.44 0.23
N GLY A 157 5.50 -9.66 0.31
CA GLY A 157 4.53 -10.24 -0.62
C GLY A 157 3.09 -9.81 -0.40
N GLY A 158 2.79 -9.18 0.74
CA GLY A 158 1.46 -8.65 1.04
C GLY A 158 0.73 -9.38 2.17
N HIS A 159 1.27 -10.50 2.66
CA HIS A 159 0.89 -11.00 3.96
C HIS A 159 1.63 -10.24 5.06
N GLY A 160 0.88 -9.50 5.87
CA GLY A 160 1.46 -8.56 6.81
C GLY A 160 0.40 -7.74 7.52
N HIS A 161 0.85 -6.59 8.03
CA HIS A 161 0.01 -5.62 8.74
C HIS A 161 0.38 -4.19 8.37
N ALA A 162 -0.60 -3.30 8.33
CA ALA A 162 -0.42 -1.88 8.06
C ALA A 162 -0.75 -1.07 9.32
N ILE A 163 0.03 -0.03 9.58
CA ILE A 163 -0.07 0.88 10.74
C ILE A 163 0.26 2.30 10.30
N ASN A 164 -0.12 3.30 11.10
CA ASN A 164 0.27 4.68 10.85
C ASN A 164 1.34 5.14 11.85
N GLU A 165 2.06 6.18 11.45
CA GLU A 165 2.69 7.11 12.38
C GLU A 165 2.11 8.50 12.19
N ILE A 166 1.95 9.22 13.30
CA ILE A 166 1.56 10.62 13.32
C ILE A 166 2.72 11.47 13.84
N TRP A 167 2.89 12.67 13.32
CA TRP A 167 3.88 13.62 13.82
C TRP A 167 3.32 14.42 14.99
N ASP A 168 4.02 14.39 16.11
CA ASP A 168 3.78 15.29 17.22
C ASP A 168 4.72 16.48 17.14
N GLN A 169 4.16 17.64 16.78
CA GLN A 169 4.89 18.90 16.67
C GLN A 169 5.42 19.42 18.02
N HIS A 170 4.84 19.03 19.15
CA HIS A 170 5.29 19.52 20.46
C HIS A 170 6.56 18.80 20.91
N THR A 171 6.63 17.49 20.66
CA THR A 171 7.79 16.67 20.99
C THR A 171 8.77 16.51 19.84
N GLN A 172 8.40 16.93 18.63
CA GLN A 172 9.17 16.77 17.38
C GLN A 172 9.50 15.30 17.11
N ARG A 173 8.49 14.42 17.28
CA ARG A 173 8.63 12.98 17.16
C ARG A 173 7.50 12.36 16.36
N TRP A 174 7.81 11.28 15.65
CA TRP A 174 6.81 10.36 15.12
C TRP A 174 6.30 9.43 16.21
N LEU A 175 4.99 9.21 16.24
CA LEU A 175 4.31 8.34 17.19
C LEU A 175 3.53 7.27 16.43
N MET A 176 3.81 6.00 16.71
CA MET A 176 3.12 4.86 16.12
C MET A 176 1.67 4.79 16.61
N LEU A 177 0.76 4.48 15.71
CA LEU A 177 -0.65 4.25 16.01
C LEU A 177 -1.16 3.07 15.17
N ASP A 178 -1.58 2.00 15.85
CA ASP A 178 -2.25 0.86 15.23
C ASP A 178 -3.73 0.89 15.58
N VAL A 179 -4.50 1.64 14.79
CA VAL A 179 -5.95 1.75 14.97
C VAL A 179 -6.66 0.42 14.68
N PHE A 180 -6.12 -0.38 13.78
CA PHE A 180 -6.73 -1.65 13.39
C PHE A 180 -6.62 -2.71 14.48
N ASN A 181 -5.47 -2.87 15.14
CA ASN A 181 -5.41 -3.74 16.33
C ASN A 181 -5.72 -3.01 17.64
N GLY A 182 -5.96 -1.70 17.58
CA GLY A 182 -6.49 -0.92 18.68
C GLY A 182 -5.48 -0.61 19.79
N PHE A 183 -4.24 -0.24 19.44
CA PHE A 183 -3.25 0.20 20.43
C PHE A 183 -2.20 1.17 19.87
N TYR A 184 -1.40 1.75 20.77
CA TYR A 184 -0.09 2.33 20.46
C TYR A 184 0.96 1.88 21.48
N PRO A 185 2.23 1.66 21.08
CA PRO A 185 3.28 1.27 22.00
C PRO A 185 3.83 2.47 22.79
N VAL A 186 4.17 2.23 24.05
CA VAL A 186 4.88 3.17 24.92
C VAL A 186 6.08 2.50 25.58
N ASP A 187 7.08 3.29 25.94
CA ASP A 187 8.24 2.82 26.69
C ASP A 187 7.94 2.64 28.20
N GLN A 188 8.98 2.35 28.99
CA GLN A 188 8.85 2.20 30.45
C GLN A 188 8.47 3.51 31.17
N GLN A 189 8.70 4.66 30.54
CA GLN A 189 8.35 5.99 31.01
C GLN A 189 6.98 6.46 30.48
N GLN A 190 6.20 5.55 29.88
CA GLN A 190 4.89 5.82 29.28
C GLN A 190 4.96 6.84 28.13
N GLN A 191 6.10 6.99 27.48
CA GLN A 191 6.24 7.85 26.30
C GLN A 191 5.84 7.05 25.05
N PRO A 192 4.94 7.58 24.19
CA PRO A 192 4.64 6.97 22.91
C PRO A 192 5.89 6.79 22.05
N MET A 193 5.99 5.63 21.40
CA MET A 193 7.12 5.27 20.56
C MET A 193 6.78 5.47 19.08
N SER A 194 7.77 5.84 18.27
CA SER A 194 7.75 5.68 16.82
C SER A 194 7.78 4.19 16.43
N VAL A 195 7.44 3.88 15.18
CA VAL A 195 7.55 2.54 14.58
C VAL A 195 8.98 2.03 14.62
N LEU A 196 9.97 2.88 14.36
CA LEU A 196 11.37 2.45 14.41
C LEU A 196 11.88 2.23 15.83
N GLU A 197 11.47 3.05 16.80
CA GLU A 197 11.76 2.79 18.21
C GLU A 197 11.11 1.49 18.68
N PHE A 198 9.83 1.27 18.34
CA PHE A 198 9.11 0.03 18.66
C PHE A 198 9.80 -1.19 18.04
N LYS A 199 10.12 -1.15 16.75
CA LYS A 199 10.87 -2.20 16.05
C LYS A 199 12.23 -2.48 16.69
N GLN A 200 13.00 -1.43 17.01
CA GLN A 200 14.30 -1.59 17.65
C GLN A 200 14.14 -2.27 19.02
N GLN A 201 13.16 -1.85 19.81
CA GLN A 201 12.90 -2.40 21.12
C GLN A 201 12.38 -3.85 21.05
N LEU A 202 11.62 -4.20 20.01
CA LEU A 202 11.19 -5.57 19.74
C LEU A 202 12.38 -6.52 19.57
N ILE A 203 13.46 -6.05 18.96
CA ILE A 203 14.68 -6.83 18.73
C ILE A 203 15.56 -6.88 19.98
N VAL A 204 15.71 -5.75 20.68
CA VAL A 204 16.63 -5.63 21.83
C VAL A 204 16.06 -6.24 23.10
N ASP A 205 14.87 -5.80 23.52
CA ASP A 205 14.25 -6.24 24.78
C ASP A 205 12.75 -5.89 24.81
N ARG A 206 11.91 -6.87 24.50
CA ARG A 206 10.45 -6.72 24.44
C ARG A 206 9.82 -6.36 25.78
N THR A 207 10.49 -6.63 26.91
CA THR A 207 9.96 -6.35 28.25
C THR A 207 9.91 -4.86 28.58
N LYS A 208 10.55 -4.02 27.75
CA LYS A 208 10.53 -2.56 27.88
C LYS A 208 9.39 -1.89 27.11
N ILE A 209 8.53 -2.66 26.46
CA ILE A 209 7.40 -2.16 25.68
C ILE A 209 6.11 -2.41 26.48
N ASN A 210 5.33 -1.36 26.69
CA ASN A 210 3.95 -1.48 27.15
C ASN A 210 3.02 -1.09 25.99
N LEU A 211 1.82 -1.66 25.95
CA LEU A 211 0.82 -1.31 24.94
C LEU A 211 -0.31 -0.52 25.59
N THR A 212 -0.56 0.69 25.12
CA THR A 212 -1.75 1.44 25.52
C THR A 212 -2.89 1.10 24.56
N ARG A 213 -3.92 0.44 25.10
CA ARG A 213 -5.10 0.03 24.32
C ARG A 213 -6.01 1.22 24.05
N LEU A 214 -6.51 1.31 22.83
CA LEU A 214 -7.52 2.30 22.44
C LEU A 214 -8.90 1.92 22.99
N SER A 215 -9.15 0.61 23.09
CA SER A 215 -10.33 0.01 23.70
C SER A 215 -10.00 -1.38 24.21
N ASP A 216 -10.44 -1.71 25.42
CA ASP A 216 -10.32 -3.07 25.96
C ASP A 216 -11.19 -4.08 25.20
N LYS A 217 -12.19 -3.62 24.43
CA LYS A 217 -13.15 -4.49 23.74
C LYS A 217 -12.73 -4.89 22.33
N ALA A 218 -11.87 -4.10 21.68
CA ALA A 218 -11.47 -4.34 20.30
C ALA A 218 -9.96 -4.43 20.08
N PHE A 219 -9.21 -4.70 21.15
CA PHE A 219 -7.83 -5.10 21.05
C PHE A 219 -7.72 -6.36 20.18
N GLY A 220 -6.89 -6.30 19.13
CA GLY A 220 -6.81 -7.34 18.09
C GLY A 220 -6.20 -8.66 18.55
N PHE A 221 -5.70 -8.72 19.79
CA PHE A 221 -4.96 -9.85 20.34
C PHE A 221 -5.55 -10.31 21.67
N LYS A 222 -5.22 -11.53 22.06
CA LYS A 222 -5.60 -12.12 23.35
C LYS A 222 -4.96 -11.35 24.52
N ASP A 223 -3.69 -11.02 24.38
CA ASP A 223 -2.87 -10.34 25.38
C ASP A 223 -1.70 -9.62 24.71
N ASP A 224 -1.00 -8.81 25.49
CA ASP A 224 0.09 -7.97 24.99
C ASP A 224 1.27 -8.82 24.50
N ALA A 225 1.51 -9.98 25.10
CA ALA A 225 2.56 -10.90 24.68
C ALA A 225 2.30 -11.43 23.26
N GLN A 226 1.06 -11.84 22.96
CA GLN A 226 0.68 -12.26 21.62
C GLN A 226 0.84 -11.13 20.59
N ALA A 227 0.50 -9.88 20.96
CA ALA A 227 0.71 -8.73 20.10
C ALA A 227 2.20 -8.54 19.80
N LEU A 228 3.06 -8.53 20.83
CA LEU A 228 4.51 -8.39 20.65
C LEU A 228 5.12 -9.53 19.83
N ASP A 229 4.66 -10.78 20.01
CA ASP A 229 5.08 -11.92 19.19
C ASP A 229 4.68 -11.75 17.72
N TYR A 230 3.45 -11.28 17.47
CA TYR A 230 2.96 -11.00 16.11
C TYR A 230 3.88 -10.00 15.38
N TYR A 231 4.20 -8.89 16.03
CA TYR A 231 5.09 -7.88 15.45
C TYR A 231 6.55 -8.35 15.35
N TYR A 232 7.02 -9.12 16.31
CA TYR A 232 8.37 -9.70 16.29
C TYR A 232 8.58 -10.63 15.09
N ASN A 233 7.53 -11.32 14.62
CA ASN A 233 7.61 -12.18 13.43
C ASN A 233 7.95 -11.39 12.15
N GLY A 234 7.56 -10.12 12.06
CA GLY A 234 7.86 -9.25 10.91
C GLY A 234 8.96 -8.22 11.17
N ARG A 235 9.72 -8.34 12.27
CA ARG A 235 10.71 -7.34 12.73
C ARG A 235 11.72 -6.87 11.68
N HIS A 236 12.07 -7.73 10.73
CA HIS A 236 13.04 -7.42 9.65
C HIS A 236 12.37 -7.03 8.32
N GLN A 237 11.06 -6.83 8.29
CA GLN A 237 10.29 -6.65 7.05
C GLN A 237 9.40 -5.41 7.11
N PHE A 238 9.84 -4.38 7.84
CA PHE A 238 9.18 -3.08 7.88
C PHE A 238 9.46 -2.29 6.61
N TYR A 239 8.44 -1.58 6.13
CA TYR A 239 8.49 -0.72 4.96
C TYR A 239 7.49 0.42 5.07
N LEU A 240 7.72 1.49 4.32
CA LEU A 240 6.81 2.62 4.19
C LEU A 240 6.04 2.54 2.88
N TRP A 241 4.76 2.92 2.90
CA TRP A 241 4.10 3.37 1.70
C TRP A 241 4.45 4.84 1.48
N TRP A 242 5.01 5.15 0.31
CA TRP A 242 5.61 6.46 0.03
C TRP A 242 4.59 7.52 -0.41
N ALA A 243 3.45 7.58 0.28
CA ALA A 243 2.41 8.56 0.07
C ALA A 243 1.40 8.60 1.23
N ASN A 244 0.60 9.66 1.29
CA ASN A 244 -0.63 9.76 2.09
C ASN A 244 -1.76 10.48 1.32
N ASP A 245 -1.76 10.35 0.00
CA ASP A 245 -2.59 11.10 -0.96
C ASP A 245 -3.88 10.35 -1.40
N ASN A 246 -4.54 9.67 -0.46
CA ASN A 246 -5.65 8.75 -0.71
C ASN A 246 -6.83 9.38 -1.49
N ILE A 247 -7.22 10.62 -1.19
CA ILE A 247 -8.31 11.31 -1.91
C ILE A 247 -7.84 11.76 -3.30
N SER A 248 -6.61 12.28 -3.39
CA SER A 248 -6.02 12.68 -4.68
C SER A 248 -5.92 11.48 -5.62
N TYR A 249 -5.51 10.32 -5.11
CA TYR A 249 -5.47 9.04 -5.81
C TYR A 249 -6.86 8.66 -6.36
N ASP A 250 -7.90 8.63 -5.51
CA ASP A 250 -9.28 8.26 -5.89
C ASP A 250 -9.89 9.18 -6.96
N ARG A 251 -9.40 10.43 -7.02
CA ARG A 251 -9.90 11.45 -7.96
C ARG A 251 -9.21 11.45 -9.31
N GLN A 252 -8.12 10.70 -9.48
CA GLN A 252 -7.44 10.62 -10.77
C GLN A 252 -8.38 10.03 -11.84
N PRO A 253 -8.68 10.75 -12.94
CA PRO A 253 -9.73 10.32 -13.89
C PRO A 253 -9.50 8.94 -14.49
N LEU A 254 -8.25 8.61 -14.82
CA LEU A 254 -7.89 7.32 -15.41
C LEU A 254 -8.02 6.17 -14.39
N ILE A 255 -7.64 6.42 -13.14
CA ILE A 255 -7.76 5.45 -12.03
C ILE A 255 -9.25 5.19 -11.76
N LYS A 256 -10.04 6.26 -11.61
CA LYS A 256 -11.49 6.17 -11.38
C LYS A 256 -12.21 5.41 -12.50
N LEU A 257 -11.85 5.67 -13.76
CA LEU A 257 -12.41 4.93 -14.89
C LEU A 257 -12.05 3.44 -14.81
N ALA A 258 -10.80 3.12 -14.53
CA ALA A 258 -10.33 1.74 -14.38
C ALA A 258 -10.99 1.00 -13.21
N ALA A 259 -11.23 1.69 -12.08
CA ALA A 259 -11.91 1.16 -10.90
C ALA A 259 -13.34 0.68 -11.20
N THR A 260 -14.04 1.30 -12.18
CA THR A 260 -15.38 0.83 -12.59
C THR A 260 -15.38 -0.55 -13.25
N LEU A 261 -14.22 -0.98 -13.77
CA LEU A 261 -14.07 -2.29 -14.42
C LEU A 261 -13.54 -3.35 -13.45
N SER A 262 -12.52 -3.00 -12.65
CA SER A 262 -11.88 -3.92 -11.71
C SER A 262 -10.89 -3.19 -10.78
N PRO A 263 -10.82 -3.54 -9.47
CA PRO A 263 -9.79 -3.04 -8.56
C PRO A 263 -8.36 -3.39 -9.01
N HIS A 264 -8.16 -4.51 -9.71
CA HIS A 264 -6.83 -4.87 -10.22
C HIS A 264 -6.42 -3.99 -11.41
N LEU A 265 -7.37 -3.62 -12.26
CA LEU A 265 -7.11 -2.72 -13.39
C LEU A 265 -6.81 -1.31 -12.88
N GLU A 266 -7.53 -0.84 -11.87
CA GLU A 266 -7.26 0.41 -11.17
C GLU A 266 -5.80 0.50 -10.71
N GLN A 267 -5.35 -0.49 -9.92
CA GLN A 267 -3.97 -0.53 -9.41
C GLN A 267 -2.94 -0.60 -10.54
N MET A 268 -3.21 -1.39 -11.59
CA MET A 268 -2.32 -1.48 -12.75
C MET A 268 -2.19 -0.13 -13.46
N VAL A 269 -3.32 0.55 -13.72
CA VAL A 269 -3.31 1.89 -14.34
C VAL A 269 -2.54 2.85 -13.46
N ALA A 270 -2.81 2.89 -12.16
CA ALA A 270 -2.11 3.74 -11.20
C ALA A 270 -0.59 3.51 -11.21
N ILE A 271 -0.13 2.26 -11.29
CA ILE A 271 1.30 1.92 -11.40
C ILE A 271 1.88 2.49 -12.69
N LEU A 272 1.21 2.26 -13.82
CA LEU A 272 1.70 2.69 -15.14
C LEU A 272 1.81 4.21 -15.27
N ILE A 273 0.92 4.96 -14.63
CA ILE A 273 0.95 6.44 -14.64
C ILE A 273 1.72 7.04 -13.46
N GLY A 274 2.39 6.22 -12.64
CA GLY A 274 3.23 6.67 -11.51
C GLY A 274 2.45 7.22 -10.31
N GLN A 275 1.16 6.96 -10.22
CA GLN A 275 0.28 7.42 -9.14
C GLN A 275 0.14 6.38 -8.01
N PHE A 276 0.52 5.12 -8.23
CA PHE A 276 0.51 4.13 -7.15
C PHE A 276 1.65 4.39 -6.14
N PRO A 277 1.41 4.26 -4.82
CA PRO A 277 2.45 4.47 -3.80
C PRO A 277 3.61 3.50 -3.98
N GLN A 278 4.82 4.02 -3.86
CA GLN A 278 6.02 3.18 -3.85
C GLN A 278 6.11 2.46 -2.52
N LEU A 279 6.52 1.20 -2.55
CA LEU A 279 6.84 0.42 -1.37
C LEU A 279 8.32 0.62 -1.05
N MET A 280 8.63 1.25 0.08
CA MET A 280 10.00 1.59 0.48
C MET A 280 10.46 0.69 1.64
N ALA A 281 11.11 -0.43 1.29
CA ALA A 281 11.63 -1.37 2.28
C ALA A 281 12.86 -0.81 3.00
N ILE A 282 12.92 -0.99 4.32
CA ILE A 282 14.10 -0.64 5.12
C ILE A 282 15.16 -1.71 4.93
N ALA A 283 16.33 -1.35 4.39
CA ALA A 283 17.43 -2.30 4.21
C ALA A 283 18.08 -2.67 5.55
N GLU A 284 18.21 -3.97 5.81
CA GLU A 284 18.92 -4.53 6.95
C GLU A 284 19.72 -5.76 6.53
N PRO A 285 20.82 -6.10 7.22
CA PRO A 285 21.58 -7.31 6.92
C PRO A 285 20.70 -8.57 6.85
N ASP A 286 19.75 -8.72 7.77
CA ASP A 286 18.91 -9.92 7.89
C ASP A 286 17.84 -10.06 6.79
N ASN A 287 17.49 -8.98 6.09
CA ASN A 287 16.44 -8.98 5.07
C ASN A 287 16.95 -8.82 3.62
N LEU A 288 18.27 -8.70 3.41
CA LEU A 288 18.86 -8.49 2.08
C LEU A 288 18.41 -9.54 1.06
N HIS A 289 18.27 -10.81 1.47
CA HIS A 289 17.82 -11.87 0.57
C HIS A 289 16.37 -11.67 0.08
N MET A 290 15.49 -11.14 0.94
CA MET A 290 14.09 -10.83 0.61
C MET A 290 14.04 -9.63 -0.33
N ILE A 291 14.81 -8.58 -0.03
CA ILE A 291 14.96 -7.39 -0.88
C ILE A 291 15.44 -7.79 -2.28
N ASN A 292 16.50 -8.60 -2.37
CA ASN A 292 17.04 -9.09 -3.63
C ASN A 292 16.01 -9.91 -4.42
N THR A 293 15.17 -10.69 -3.73
CA THR A 293 14.10 -11.46 -4.36
C THR A 293 13.05 -10.53 -4.98
N MET A 294 12.60 -9.51 -4.25
CA MET A 294 11.64 -8.53 -4.74
C MET A 294 12.19 -7.69 -5.90
N GLN A 295 13.46 -7.29 -5.84
CA GLN A 295 14.11 -6.57 -6.94
C GLN A 295 14.24 -7.41 -8.21
N ARG A 296 14.62 -8.69 -8.10
CA ARG A 296 14.64 -9.59 -9.27
C ARG A 296 13.25 -9.77 -9.85
N LEU A 297 12.23 -9.93 -8.99
CA LEU A 297 10.84 -10.03 -9.42
C LEU A 297 10.39 -8.76 -10.14
N LYS A 298 10.71 -7.57 -9.61
CA LYS A 298 10.47 -6.26 -10.26
C LYS A 298 11.04 -6.22 -11.67
N ILE A 299 12.33 -6.55 -11.82
CA ILE A 299 13.03 -6.54 -13.12
C ILE A 299 12.36 -7.51 -14.10
N MET A 300 12.06 -8.73 -13.64
CA MET A 300 11.39 -9.74 -14.45
C MET A 300 10.01 -9.27 -14.94
N LEU A 301 9.21 -8.66 -14.07
CA LEU A 301 7.87 -8.17 -14.41
C LEU A 301 7.92 -6.99 -15.38
N TRP A 302 8.83 -6.04 -15.20
CA TRP A 302 9.02 -4.94 -16.15
C TRP A 302 9.51 -5.45 -17.51
N PHE A 303 10.46 -6.39 -17.53
CA PHE A 303 10.91 -7.02 -18.78
C PHE A 303 9.75 -7.71 -19.50
N LEU A 304 8.94 -8.50 -18.76
CA LEU A 304 7.76 -9.14 -19.31
C LEU A 304 6.76 -8.12 -19.84
N PHE A 305 6.50 -7.03 -19.12
CA PHE A 305 5.62 -5.95 -19.57
C PHE A 305 6.07 -5.35 -20.91
N PHE A 306 7.34 -4.93 -21.01
CA PHE A 306 7.86 -4.34 -22.25
C PHE A 306 7.90 -5.35 -23.40
N TYR A 307 8.20 -6.62 -23.11
CA TYR A 307 8.11 -7.69 -24.08
C TYR A 307 6.68 -7.84 -24.63
N GLN A 308 5.65 -7.81 -23.77
CA GLN A 308 4.25 -7.88 -24.19
C GLN A 308 3.84 -6.67 -25.04
N VAL A 309 4.26 -5.46 -24.65
CA VAL A 309 4.00 -4.24 -25.43
C VAL A 309 4.63 -4.34 -26.83
N LEU A 310 5.87 -4.83 -26.92
CA LEU A 310 6.54 -5.03 -28.20
C LEU A 310 5.79 -6.02 -29.09
N LEU A 311 5.43 -7.20 -28.56
CA LEU A 311 4.67 -8.20 -29.31
C LEU A 311 3.30 -7.68 -29.75
N PHE A 312 2.63 -6.90 -28.90
CA PHE A 312 1.36 -6.27 -29.22
C PHE A 312 1.47 -5.27 -30.38
N ILE A 313 2.49 -4.40 -30.36
CA ILE A 313 2.75 -3.46 -31.45
C ILE A 313 3.06 -4.21 -32.76
N MET A 314 3.86 -5.27 -32.69
CA MET A 314 4.15 -6.12 -33.86
C MET A 314 2.88 -6.77 -34.41
N LEU A 315 2.03 -7.33 -33.54
CA LEU A 315 0.75 -7.93 -33.92
C LEU A 315 -0.16 -6.90 -34.59
N LEU A 316 -0.27 -5.70 -34.03
CA LEU A 316 -1.07 -4.62 -34.60
C LEU A 316 -0.58 -4.21 -36.00
N ALA A 317 0.73 -4.01 -36.16
CA ALA A 317 1.33 -3.69 -37.45
C ALA A 317 1.07 -4.78 -38.51
N MET A 318 1.14 -6.05 -38.10
CA MET A 318 0.84 -7.19 -38.97
C MET A 318 -0.63 -7.25 -39.36
N LEU A 319 -1.55 -7.03 -38.42
CA LEU A 319 -2.99 -7.00 -38.68
C LEU A 319 -3.36 -5.85 -39.63
N ILE A 320 -2.84 -4.65 -39.41
CA ILE A 320 -3.02 -3.49 -40.30
C ILE A 320 -2.54 -3.85 -41.71
N THR A 321 -1.35 -4.44 -41.83
CA THR A 321 -0.80 -4.86 -43.12
C THR A 321 -1.68 -5.88 -43.83
N LEU A 322 -2.20 -6.88 -43.10
CA LEU A 322 -3.11 -7.90 -43.66
C LEU A 322 -4.43 -7.28 -44.12
N ILE A 323 -4.99 -6.33 -43.37
CA ILE A 323 -6.23 -5.63 -43.72
C ILE A 323 -6.04 -4.79 -44.99
N ILE A 324 -4.94 -4.02 -45.08
CA ILE A 324 -4.63 -3.20 -46.26
C ILE A 324 -4.47 -4.09 -47.50
N ARG A 325 -3.75 -5.22 -47.38
CA ARG A 325 -3.57 -6.18 -48.49
C ARG A 325 -4.86 -6.85 -48.93
N ARG A 326 -5.79 -7.11 -48.01
CA ARG A 326 -7.10 -7.67 -48.36
C ARG A 326 -7.92 -6.68 -49.17
N ARG A 327 -7.90 -5.39 -48.79
CA ARG A 327 -8.59 -4.30 -49.51
C ARG A 327 -7.99 -4.01 -50.88
N SER A 328 -6.67 -4.18 -51.07
CA SER A 328 -6.04 -3.94 -52.37
C SER A 328 -6.28 -5.06 -53.40
N ARG A 329 -6.87 -6.19 -52.98
CA ARG A 329 -7.17 -7.35 -53.84
C ARG A 329 -8.64 -7.44 -54.25
N THR A 330 -9.52 -6.66 -53.60
CA THR A 330 -10.94 -6.52 -53.90
C THR A 330 -11.16 -5.30 -54.77
#